data_AF-A0A4Q5YK93-F1
#
_entry.id   AF-A0A4Q5YK93-F1
#
_cell.length_a   1.000
_cell.length_b   1.000
_cell.length_c   1.000
_cell.angle_alpha   90.00
_cell.angle_beta   90.00
_cell.angle_gamma   90.00
#
_symmetry.space_group_name_H-M   'P 1'
#
loop_
_entity.id
_entity.type
_entity.pdbx_description
1 polymer ?
#
loop_
_entity_poly.entity_id
_entity_poly.type
_entity_poly.pdbx_seq_one_letter_code
_entity_poly.pdbx_strand_id
1 'polypeptide(L)'
;LLGNQADTVKLALERADHIHARIGHPEGPQVNDPRAPEWKEALDAHLAWWDKIVDLKKASGGVLTFLTEFGPADYMPTEPYSRKPLADQWGINVFMKDLLRKRYA
;
A
#
# COMPACT_ATOMS: atom_id res chain seq x y z
N LEU A 1 -8.68 -3.72 9.71
CA LEU A 1 -8.71 -2.68 8.66
C LEU A 1 -10.13 -2.10 8.54
N LEU A 2 -10.43 -1.32 7.49
CA LEU A 2 -11.65 -0.53 7.28
C LEU A 2 -12.93 -1.35 6.96
N GLY A 3 -13.05 -2.57 7.49
CA GLY A 3 -14.15 -3.50 7.16
C GLY A 3 -15.54 -2.97 7.56
N ASN A 4 -15.63 -2.10 8.57
CA ASN A 4 -16.86 -1.46 9.01
C ASN A 4 -17.17 -0.12 8.30
N GLN A 5 -16.42 0.24 7.25
CA GLN A 5 -16.55 1.49 6.50
C GLN A 5 -16.77 1.23 5.00
N ALA A 6 -17.46 0.14 4.66
CA ALA A 6 -17.57 -0.36 3.28
C ALA A 6 -18.05 0.71 2.27
N ASP A 7 -19.07 1.48 2.61
CA ASP A 7 -19.62 2.53 1.73
C ASP A 7 -18.64 3.69 1.53
N THR A 8 -17.96 4.11 2.60
CA THR A 8 -16.93 5.16 2.54
C THR A 8 -15.73 4.73 1.72
N VAL A 9 -15.27 3.48 1.91
CA VAL A 9 -14.19 2.90 1.10
C VAL A 9 -14.62 2.87 -0.35
N LYS A 10 -15.80 2.32 -0.68
CA LYS A 10 -16.31 2.28 -2.05
C LYS A 10 -16.30 3.66 -2.72
N LEU A 11 -16.81 4.69 -2.03
CA LEU A 11 -16.81 6.07 -2.54
C LEU A 11 -15.40 6.60 -2.83
N ALA A 12 -14.43 6.29 -1.96
CA ALA A 12 -13.04 6.68 -2.16
C ALA A 12 -12.42 5.97 -3.37
N LEU A 13 -12.68 4.67 -3.54
CA LEU A 13 -12.15 3.88 -4.67
C LEU A 13 -12.72 4.38 -6.01
N GLU A 14 -13.99 4.77 -6.07
CA GLU A 14 -14.64 5.33 -7.26
C GLU A 14 -14.04 6.67 -7.73
N ARG A 15 -13.38 7.39 -6.82
CA ARG A 15 -12.84 8.74 -7.06
C ARG A 15 -11.32 8.78 -7.14
N ALA A 16 -10.63 7.66 -6.96
CA ALA A 16 -9.18 7.61 -6.92
C ALA A 16 -8.57 7.72 -8.33
N ASP A 17 -7.71 8.72 -8.53
CA ASP A 17 -6.89 8.92 -9.75
C ASP A 17 -5.42 8.53 -9.58
N HIS A 18 -4.97 8.46 -8.33
CA HIS A 18 -3.58 8.19 -7.94
C HIS A 18 -3.54 7.36 -6.67
N ILE A 19 -2.58 6.43 -6.57
CA ILE A 19 -2.41 5.55 -5.42
C ILE A 19 -1.00 5.71 -4.85
N HIS A 20 -0.94 6.09 -3.57
CA HIS A 20 0.26 5.97 -2.75
C HIS A 20 0.30 4.54 -2.18
N ALA A 21 1.13 3.69 -2.75
CA ALA A 21 1.18 2.25 -2.53
C ALA A 21 1.97 1.85 -1.28
N ARG A 22 1.70 2.52 -0.15
CA ARG A 22 2.12 2.09 1.17
C ARG A 22 1.07 1.16 1.78
N ILE A 23 1.49 0.28 2.68
CA ILE A 23 0.61 -0.64 3.39
C ILE A 23 0.51 -0.22 4.84
N GLY A 24 -0.67 0.24 5.26
CA GLY A 24 -0.97 0.54 6.66
C GLY A 24 -1.51 -0.67 7.41
N HIS A 25 -1.64 -0.53 8.72
CA HIS A 25 -2.29 -1.49 9.61
C HIS A 25 -3.27 -0.73 10.54
N PRO A 26 -4.09 -1.41 11.36
CA PRO A 26 -5.13 -0.74 12.15
C PRO A 26 -4.64 0.41 13.05
N GLU A 27 -3.39 0.33 13.52
CA GLU A 27 -2.79 1.27 14.48
C GLU A 27 -1.74 2.18 13.84
N GLY A 28 -1.57 2.17 12.50
CA GLY A 28 -0.49 2.92 11.89
C GLY A 28 -0.53 2.99 10.35
N PRO A 29 0.04 4.04 9.75
CA PRO A 29 -0.03 4.27 8.31
C PRO A 29 0.93 3.41 7.49
N GLN A 30 1.85 2.69 8.13
CA GLN A 30 2.90 1.93 7.45
C GLN A 30 3.36 0.72 8.29
N VAL A 31 3.40 -0.46 7.67
CA VAL A 31 4.06 -1.66 8.21
C VAL A 31 5.58 -1.58 8.01
N ASN A 32 6.35 -2.29 8.84
CA ASN A 32 7.82 -2.31 8.69
C ASN A 32 8.26 -2.97 7.37
N ASP A 33 7.64 -4.09 6.98
CA ASP A 33 7.94 -4.78 5.73
C ASP A 33 6.71 -5.56 5.21
N PRO A 34 6.11 -5.18 4.07
CA PRO A 34 4.91 -5.84 3.54
C PRO A 34 5.17 -7.29 3.07
N ARG A 35 6.42 -7.72 2.97
CA ARG A 35 6.79 -9.11 2.63
C ARG A 35 6.67 -10.05 3.82
N ALA A 36 6.63 -9.51 5.04
CA ALA A 36 6.56 -10.32 6.25
C ALA A 36 5.16 -10.95 6.40
N PRO A 37 5.07 -12.25 6.78
CA PRO A 37 3.82 -12.99 6.79
C PRO A 37 2.76 -12.40 7.73
N GLU A 38 3.17 -11.76 8.83
CA GLU A 38 2.28 -11.07 9.78
C GLU A 38 1.51 -9.91 9.13
N TRP A 39 2.01 -9.35 8.03
CA TRP A 39 1.35 -8.27 7.28
C TRP A 39 0.58 -8.74 6.06
N LYS A 40 0.47 -10.06 5.84
CA LYS A 40 -0.21 -10.61 4.68
C LYS A 40 -1.66 -10.11 4.57
N GLU A 41 -2.41 -10.12 5.67
CA GLU A 41 -3.80 -9.63 5.68
C GLU A 41 -3.87 -8.14 5.29
N ALA A 42 -2.93 -7.33 5.82
CA ALA A 42 -2.87 -5.92 5.50
C ALA A 42 -2.54 -5.68 4.02
N LEU A 43 -1.53 -6.38 3.48
CA LEU A 43 -1.16 -6.31 2.07
C LEU A 43 -2.33 -6.74 1.17
N ASP A 44 -2.95 -7.89 1.44
CA ASP A 44 -4.03 -8.43 0.63
C ASP A 44 -5.23 -7.48 0.58
N ALA A 45 -5.59 -6.86 1.71
CA ALA A 45 -6.69 -5.90 1.76
C ALA A 45 -6.42 -4.65 0.92
N HIS A 46 -5.19 -4.11 0.95
CA HIS A 46 -4.82 -2.96 0.12
C HIS A 46 -4.80 -3.33 -1.36
N LEU A 47 -4.24 -4.50 -1.71
CA LEU A 47 -4.28 -5.01 -3.08
C LEU A 47 -5.72 -5.17 -3.58
N ALA A 48 -6.62 -5.70 -2.76
CA ALA A 48 -8.04 -5.85 -3.11
C ALA A 48 -8.73 -4.50 -3.35
N TRP A 49 -8.37 -3.46 -2.61
CA TRP A 49 -8.86 -2.10 -2.87
C TRP A 49 -8.30 -1.52 -4.17
N TRP A 50 -7.00 -1.70 -4.42
CA TRP A 50 -6.36 -1.20 -5.64
C TRP A 50 -6.83 -1.93 -6.89
N ASP A 51 -7.15 -3.22 -6.80
CA ASP A 51 -7.79 -3.98 -7.89
C ASP A 51 -9.08 -3.30 -8.34
N LYS A 52 -9.92 -2.86 -7.39
CA LYS A 52 -11.17 -2.16 -7.72
C LYS A 52 -10.92 -0.82 -8.39
N ILE A 53 -9.93 -0.05 -7.95
CA ILE A 53 -9.56 1.21 -8.61
C ILE A 53 -9.08 0.95 -10.04
N VAL A 54 -8.23 -0.07 -10.23
CA VAL A 54 -7.72 -0.47 -11.55
C VAL A 54 -8.86 -0.88 -12.48
N ASP A 55 -9.79 -1.70 -12.01
CA ASP A 55 -10.95 -2.14 -12.79
C ASP A 55 -11.81 -0.95 -13.23
N LEU A 56 -12.10 -0.03 -12.30
CA LEU A 56 -12.87 1.19 -12.58
C LEU A 56 -12.17 2.11 -13.59
N LYS A 57 -10.84 2.25 -13.49
CA LYS A 57 -10.05 3.06 -14.44
C LYS A 57 -9.95 2.43 -15.81
N LYS A 58 -9.79 1.11 -15.89
CA LYS A 58 -9.86 0.38 -17.16
C LYS A 58 -11.22 0.54 -17.83
N ALA A 59 -12.31 0.43 -17.07
CA ALA A 59 -13.67 0.58 -17.59
C ALA A 59 -13.96 1.99 -18.13
N SER A 60 -13.35 3.03 -17.55
CA SER A 60 -13.49 4.41 -18.02
C SER A 60 -12.47 4.81 -19.09
N GLY A 61 -11.52 3.93 -19.45
CA GLY A 61 -10.42 4.25 -20.37
C GLY A 61 -9.42 5.26 -19.81
N GLY A 62 -9.40 5.48 -18.49
CA GLY A 62 -8.54 6.44 -17.82
C GLY A 62 -7.13 5.90 -17.53
N VAL A 63 -6.22 6.82 -17.21
CA VAL A 63 -4.87 6.49 -16.73
C VAL A 63 -4.88 6.49 -15.19
N LEU A 64 -4.31 5.45 -14.59
CA LEU A 64 -4.07 5.34 -13.15
C LEU A 64 -2.56 5.40 -12.90
N THR A 65 -2.16 6.13 -11.87
CA THR A 65 -0.75 6.25 -11.48
C THR A 65 -0.53 5.71 -10.06
N PHE A 66 0.65 5.13 -9.84
CA PHE A 66 1.07 4.62 -8.53
C PHE A 66 2.39 5.26 -8.11
N LEU A 67 2.52 5.56 -6.82
CA LEU A 67 3.77 5.91 -6.16
C LEU A 67 4.04 4.87 -5.05
N THR A 68 5.13 4.11 -5.15
CA THR A 68 5.57 3.26 -4.03
C THR A 68 6.19 4.15 -2.96
N GLU A 69 5.51 4.29 -1.82
CA GLU A 69 5.80 5.31 -0.81
C GLU A 69 6.02 4.71 0.59
N PHE A 70 6.90 3.72 0.72
CA PHE A 70 7.40 3.35 2.06
C PHE A 70 8.37 4.43 2.53
N GLY A 71 7.98 5.16 3.57
CA GLY A 71 8.70 6.28 4.15
C GLY A 71 9.93 5.87 4.98
N PRO A 72 10.89 6.79 5.17
CA PRO A 72 12.15 6.52 5.88
C PRO A 72 11.95 6.47 7.40
N ALA A 73 13.04 6.44 8.17
CA ALA A 73 13.00 6.52 9.64
C ALA A 73 12.10 7.68 10.14
N ASP A 74 11.47 7.41 11.28
CA ASP A 74 10.29 8.07 11.89
C ASP A 74 8.93 7.67 11.28
N TYR A 75 8.86 7.23 10.01
CA TYR A 75 7.72 6.46 9.49
C TYR A 75 7.96 4.95 9.57
N MET A 76 9.17 4.51 9.22
CA MET A 76 9.62 3.14 9.39
C MET A 76 10.02 2.91 10.86
N PRO A 77 9.51 1.85 11.50
CA PRO A 77 9.97 1.47 12.83
C PRO A 77 11.49 1.31 12.89
N THR A 78 12.08 1.81 13.97
CA THR A 78 13.52 1.76 14.22
C THR A 78 13.80 1.07 15.55
N GLU A 79 14.99 0.50 15.70
CA GLU A 79 15.49 0.00 16.98
C GLU A 79 15.53 1.14 18.02
N PRO A 80 15.16 0.86 19.30
CA PRO A 80 15.35 1.82 20.38
C PRO A 80 16.81 2.27 20.52
N TYR A 81 17.02 3.54 20.83
CA TYR A 81 18.34 4.19 21.02
C TYR A 81 19.20 4.31 19.76
N SER A 82 19.46 3.23 19.01
CA SER A 82 20.29 3.26 17.80
C SER A 82 19.60 3.96 16.62
N ARG A 83 18.26 4.04 16.65
CA ARG A 83 17.42 4.52 15.54
C ARG A 83 17.70 3.81 14.21
N LYS A 84 18.28 2.61 14.24
CA LYS A 84 18.52 1.83 13.04
C LYS A 84 17.18 1.38 12.45
N PRO A 85 16.89 1.63 11.16
CA PRO A 85 15.68 1.14 10.51
C PRO A 85 15.57 -0.38 10.59
N LEU A 86 14.37 -0.89 10.89
CA LEU A 86 14.13 -2.34 10.99
C LEU A 86 14.05 -3.04 9.63
N ALA A 87 13.99 -2.30 8.51
CA ALA A 87 13.92 -2.89 7.18
C ALA A 87 14.65 -2.05 6.12
N ASP A 88 14.94 -2.67 4.98
CA ASP A 88 15.47 -1.98 3.80
C ASP A 88 14.34 -1.25 3.04
N GLN A 89 14.22 0.05 3.30
CA GLN A 89 13.23 0.92 2.69
C GLN A 89 13.28 0.90 1.15
N TRP A 90 14.47 0.89 0.56
CA TRP A 90 14.62 0.88 -0.90
C TRP A 90 14.14 -0.46 -1.46
N GLY A 91 14.61 -1.56 -0.88
CA GLY A 91 14.20 -2.91 -1.27
C GLY A 91 12.69 -3.11 -1.17
N ILE A 92 12.02 -2.52 -0.17
CA ILE A 92 10.56 -2.57 -0.05
C ILE A 92 9.88 -1.80 -1.19
N ASN A 93 10.31 -0.58 -1.49
CA ASN A 93 9.71 0.20 -2.58
C ASN A 93 9.93 -0.48 -3.94
N VAL A 94 11.10 -1.07 -4.18
CA VAL A 94 11.37 -1.88 -5.39
C VAL A 94 10.44 -3.10 -5.44
N PHE A 95 10.29 -3.82 -4.34
CA PHE A 95 9.37 -4.97 -4.25
C PHE A 95 7.94 -4.56 -4.59
N MET A 96 7.43 -3.47 -3.99
CA MET A 96 6.07 -2.99 -4.27
C MET A 96 5.90 -2.59 -5.74
N LYS A 97 6.90 -1.93 -6.34
CA LYS A 97 6.89 -1.56 -7.77
C LYS A 97 6.78 -2.81 -8.64
N ASP A 98 7.60 -3.83 -8.36
CA ASP A 98 7.61 -5.05 -9.16
C ASP A 98 6.33 -5.88 -8.98
N LEU A 99 5.81 -5.94 -7.74
CA LEU A 99 4.51 -6.56 -7.43
C LEU A 99 3.37 -5.92 -8.24
N LEU A 100 3.28 -4.58 -8.20
CA LEU A 100 2.22 -3.83 -8.89
C LEU A 100 2.35 -3.92 -10.40
N ARG A 101 3.58 -3.83 -10.94
CA ARG A 101 3.81 -4.02 -12.39
C ARG A 101 3.40 -5.41 -12.82
N LYS A 102 3.81 -6.46 -12.10
CA LYS A 102 3.40 -7.83 -12.41
C LYS A 102 1.88 -8.01 -12.37
N ARG A 103 1.19 -7.28 -11.50
CA ARG A 103 -0.26 -7.40 -11.30
C ARG A 103 -1.08 -6.61 -12.33
N TYR A 104 -0.61 -5.45 -12.76
CA TYR A 104 -1.43 -4.49 -13.52
C TYR A 104 -0.87 -4.05 -14.88
N ALA A 105 0.40 -4.31 -15.18
CA ALA A 105 1.04 -3.92 -16.44
C ALA A 105 1.01 -5.03 -17.50
#